data_AF-A0A2D1U2K1-F1
#
_entry.id   AF-A0A2D1U2K1-F1
#
_cell.length_a   1.000
_cell.length_b   1.000
_cell.length_c   1.000
_cell.angle_alpha   90.00
_cell.angle_beta   90.00
_cell.angle_gamma   90.00
#
_symmetry.space_group_name_H-M   'P 1'
#
loop_
_entity.id
_entity.type
_entity.pdbx_description
1 polymer ?
#
loop_
_entity_poly.entity_id
_entity_poly.type
_entity_poly.pdbx_seq_one_letter_code
_entity_poly.pdbx_strand_id
1 'polypeptide(L)'
;MRYNAAQSIGVVKAKTIEDLLSGNYTRPSEPIMTVDNKQTYEVANNPSVTQGPDGKYYMMYKSRIPNGQMTFWIAKSNRPDGEFKTISNVVHDKDLSSEDPSMWYDKKRKSFFAVAKYFSKSLKYAPEFGCLYLIESTNGIDWQPAKNTLVSLKELNFKNGTKVKLENLERPFVYTDENGQPLALFAAGNIVFPTKGNVDHVDDYYNTFIVSFPIIK
;
A
#
# COMPACT_ATOMS: atom_id res chain seq x y z
N MET A 1 16.80 17.89 2.86
CA MET A 1 15.84 17.66 3.96
C MET A 1 16.14 16.26 4.50
N ARG A 2 16.71 16.12 5.71
CA ARG A 2 16.85 14.79 6.34
C ARG A 2 15.46 14.36 6.79
N TYR A 3 14.92 13.29 6.23
CA TYR A 3 13.63 12.75 6.63
C TYR A 3 13.86 11.99 7.95
N ASN A 4 13.85 12.69 9.09
CA ASN A 4 14.07 12.12 10.42
C ASN A 4 12.82 11.38 10.93
N ALA A 5 12.29 10.46 10.14
CA ALA A 5 11.17 9.63 10.53
C ALA A 5 11.70 8.22 10.84
N ALA A 6 12.26 8.04 12.05
CA ALA A 6 12.69 6.73 12.57
C ALA A 6 11.48 5.81 12.86
N GLN A 7 10.54 5.72 11.92
CA GLN A 7 9.36 4.88 12.02
C GLN A 7 9.79 3.44 11.80
N SER A 8 9.21 2.58 12.62
CA SER A 8 9.29 1.13 12.55
C SER A 8 7.87 0.57 12.54
N ILE A 9 7.74 -0.68 12.15
CA ILE A 9 6.44 -1.34 12.05
C ILE A 9 6.24 -2.18 13.32
N GLY A 10 5.22 -1.82 14.10
CA GLY A 10 4.75 -2.62 15.23
C GLY A 10 3.60 -3.55 14.84
N VAL A 11 3.14 -4.34 15.82
CA VAL A 11 1.97 -5.21 15.70
C VAL A 11 1.09 -5.09 16.94
N VAL A 12 -0.22 -5.25 16.75
CA VAL A 12 -1.18 -5.44 17.85
C VAL A 12 -1.91 -6.76 17.63
N LYS A 13 -2.29 -7.41 18.74
CA LYS A 13 -2.98 -8.71 18.71
C LYS A 13 -4.17 -8.69 19.63
N ALA A 14 -5.34 -8.95 19.07
CA ALA A 14 -6.59 -9.15 19.79
C ALA A 14 -7.12 -10.55 19.47
N LYS A 15 -7.95 -11.12 20.36
CA LYS A 15 -8.61 -12.41 20.09
C LYS A 15 -9.77 -12.25 19.11
N THR A 16 -10.43 -11.10 19.16
CA THR A 16 -11.60 -10.75 18.37
C THR A 16 -11.48 -9.31 17.83
N ILE A 17 -12.34 -8.94 16.89
CA ILE A 17 -12.42 -7.55 16.41
C ILE A 17 -12.98 -6.65 17.51
N GLU A 18 -13.95 -7.14 18.29
CA GLU A 18 -14.52 -6.44 19.43
C GLU A 18 -13.45 -6.09 20.46
N ASP A 19 -12.58 -7.04 20.79
CA ASP A 19 -11.43 -6.81 21.68
C ASP A 19 -10.48 -5.74 21.13
N LEU A 20 -10.23 -5.74 19.81
CA LEU A 20 -9.40 -4.70 19.18
C LEU A 20 -10.05 -3.31 19.33
N LEU A 21 -11.34 -3.21 19.03
CA LEU A 21 -12.09 -1.95 19.08
C LEU A 21 -12.25 -1.42 20.51
N SER A 22 -12.34 -2.30 21.50
CA SER A 22 -12.44 -1.93 22.91
C SER A 22 -11.10 -1.69 23.60
N GLY A 23 -9.98 -1.82 22.88
CA GLY A 23 -8.63 -1.64 23.45
C GLY A 23 -8.04 -2.86 24.17
N ASN A 24 -8.71 -4.01 24.11
CA ASN A 24 -8.27 -5.28 24.70
C ASN A 24 -7.29 -6.03 23.78
N TYR A 25 -6.16 -5.41 23.46
CA TYR A 25 -5.11 -6.01 22.65
C TYR A 25 -3.76 -6.05 23.37
N THR A 26 -2.92 -6.99 22.95
CA THR A 26 -1.50 -6.99 23.32
C THR A 26 -0.69 -6.28 22.25
N ARG A 27 0.28 -5.47 22.68
CA ARG A 27 1.22 -4.77 21.81
C ARG A 27 2.63 -5.05 22.31
N PRO A 28 3.47 -5.77 21.56
CA PRO A 28 4.89 -5.91 21.90
C PRO A 28 5.57 -4.54 22.00
N SER A 29 6.54 -4.40 22.90
CA SER A 29 7.34 -3.17 23.04
C SER A 29 8.25 -2.96 21.83
N GLU A 30 8.82 -4.05 21.31
CA GLU A 30 9.71 -4.02 20.15
C GLU A 30 8.92 -4.06 18.83
N PRO A 31 9.37 -3.34 17.80
CA PRO A 31 8.81 -3.44 16.46
C PRO A 31 9.09 -4.81 15.85
N ILE A 32 8.19 -5.26 14.96
CA ILE A 32 8.37 -6.49 14.19
C ILE A 32 9.21 -6.28 12.92
N MET A 33 9.42 -5.02 12.53
CA MET A 33 10.27 -4.64 11.41
C MET A 33 10.86 -3.24 11.61
N THR A 34 12.16 -3.12 11.36
CA THR A 34 12.93 -1.88 11.43
C THR A 34 13.92 -1.80 10.25
N VAL A 35 14.58 -0.66 10.08
CA VAL A 35 15.66 -0.51 9.11
C VAL A 35 16.93 -1.21 9.61
N ASP A 36 17.69 -1.81 8.69
CA ASP A 36 18.94 -2.50 8.98
C ASP A 36 20.19 -1.60 8.84
N ASN A 37 20.03 -0.38 8.31
CA ASN A 37 21.10 0.56 7.96
C ASN A 37 22.17 -0.03 7.03
N LYS A 38 21.82 -1.06 6.26
CA LYS A 38 22.68 -1.72 5.27
C LYS A 38 22.04 -1.72 3.89
N GLN A 39 20.81 -2.22 3.82
CA GLN A 39 19.99 -2.23 2.62
C GLN A 39 18.90 -1.18 2.71
N THR A 40 18.34 -1.03 3.90
CA THR A 40 17.18 -0.20 4.22
C THR A 40 17.56 0.93 5.14
N TYR A 41 17.05 2.13 4.87
CA TYR A 41 17.46 3.35 5.55
C TYR A 41 16.27 4.26 5.86
N GLU A 42 16.49 5.09 6.88
CA GLU A 42 15.61 6.17 7.36
C GLU A 42 14.27 5.72 7.95
N VAL A 43 13.50 4.89 7.24
CA VAL A 43 12.10 4.59 7.59
C VAL A 43 11.70 3.17 7.21
N ALA A 44 10.90 2.51 8.06
CA ALA A 44 10.11 1.34 7.71
C ALA A 44 8.64 1.65 8.00
N ASN A 45 7.84 1.90 6.96
CA ASN A 45 6.44 2.29 7.12
C ASN A 45 5.54 1.78 5.98
N ASN A 46 4.25 2.14 6.05
CA ASN A 46 3.20 1.76 5.11
C ASN A 46 3.19 0.25 4.77
N PRO A 47 3.16 -0.64 5.79
CA PRO A 47 3.19 -2.07 5.56
C PRO A 47 1.90 -2.58 4.93
N SER A 48 2.04 -3.56 4.06
CA SER A 48 0.96 -4.43 3.59
C SER A 48 1.39 -5.88 3.71
N VAL A 49 0.56 -6.73 4.30
CA VAL A 49 0.92 -8.11 4.64
C VAL A 49 -0.10 -9.08 4.05
N THR A 50 0.39 -10.16 3.43
CA THR A 50 -0.44 -11.30 3.00
C THR A 50 0.25 -12.61 3.35
N GLN A 51 -0.54 -13.67 3.56
CA GLN A 51 0.02 -15.03 3.58
C GLN A 51 0.27 -15.50 2.14
N GLY A 52 1.43 -16.10 1.90
CA GLY A 52 1.80 -16.72 0.64
C GLY A 52 1.34 -18.17 0.54
N PRO A 53 1.55 -18.81 -0.64
CA PRO A 53 1.15 -20.20 -0.86
C PRO A 53 1.95 -21.21 -0.03
N ASP A 54 3.11 -20.81 0.49
CA ASP A 54 3.97 -21.62 1.36
C ASP A 54 3.61 -21.50 2.85
N GLY A 55 2.48 -20.84 3.17
CA GLY A 55 2.00 -20.61 4.53
C GLY A 55 2.78 -19.52 5.30
N LYS A 56 3.82 -18.94 4.70
CA LYS A 56 4.60 -17.85 5.31
C LYS A 56 3.96 -16.49 5.00
N TYR A 57 4.36 -15.47 5.74
CA TYR A 57 3.81 -14.13 5.64
C TYR A 57 4.80 -13.23 4.91
N TYR A 58 4.30 -12.51 3.92
CA TYR A 58 5.06 -11.58 3.10
C TYR A 58 4.57 -10.17 3.43
N MET A 59 5.51 -9.26 3.66
CA MET A 59 5.25 -7.85 3.93
C MET A 59 5.91 -7.01 2.82
N MET A 60 5.10 -6.22 2.12
CA MET A 60 5.59 -5.12 1.30
C MET A 60 5.55 -3.86 2.15
N TYR A 61 6.67 -3.13 2.25
CA TYR A 61 6.76 -1.92 3.06
C TYR A 61 7.64 -0.88 2.38
N LYS A 62 7.44 0.38 2.74
CA LYS A 62 8.20 1.52 2.20
C LYS A 62 9.45 1.78 3.05
N SER A 63 10.58 1.95 2.37
CA SER A 63 11.87 2.31 2.95
C SER A 63 12.77 2.95 1.89
N ARG A 64 13.90 3.54 2.30
CA ARG A 64 14.91 4.05 1.37
C ARG A 64 16.04 3.06 1.14
N ILE A 65 16.67 3.17 -0.03
CA ILE A 65 17.97 2.55 -0.35
C ILE A 65 19.13 3.50 0.04
N PRO A 66 20.41 3.08 0.05
CA PRO A 66 21.52 3.90 0.54
C PRO A 66 21.66 5.30 -0.08
N ASN A 67 21.26 5.49 -1.34
CA ASN A 67 21.33 6.79 -2.03
C ASN A 67 20.15 7.73 -1.69
N GLY A 68 19.26 7.32 -0.77
CA GLY A 68 18.10 8.09 -0.36
C GLY A 68 16.87 7.92 -1.25
N GLN A 69 16.92 7.14 -2.33
CA GLN A 69 15.73 6.87 -3.14
C GLN A 69 14.72 6.02 -2.36
N MET A 70 13.45 6.44 -2.40
CA MET A 70 12.34 5.71 -1.79
C MET A 70 11.91 4.54 -2.67
N THR A 71 11.60 3.41 -2.05
CA THR A 71 11.16 2.19 -2.74
C THR A 71 10.30 1.31 -1.82
N PHE A 72 9.69 0.28 -2.39
CA PHE A 72 9.18 -0.85 -1.63
C PHE A 72 10.24 -1.93 -1.45
N TRP A 73 10.18 -2.58 -0.29
CA TRP A 73 10.94 -3.75 0.07
C TRP A 73 9.98 -4.88 0.45
N ILE A 74 10.42 -6.11 0.24
CA ILE A 74 9.75 -7.31 0.68
C ILE A 74 10.48 -7.88 1.89
N ALA A 75 9.73 -8.12 2.96
CA ALA A 75 10.17 -8.90 4.10
C ALA A 75 9.29 -10.13 4.30
N LYS A 76 9.81 -11.13 4.98
CA LYS A 76 9.15 -12.42 5.18
C LYS A 76 9.22 -12.89 6.62
N SER A 77 8.15 -13.50 7.11
CA SER A 77 8.08 -14.12 8.43
C SER A 77 7.35 -15.46 8.40
N ASN A 78 7.61 -16.31 9.39
CA ASN A 78 6.87 -17.56 9.59
C ASN A 78 5.53 -17.34 10.31
N ARG A 79 5.31 -16.16 10.89
CA ARG A 79 4.12 -15.80 11.67
C ARG A 79 3.62 -14.41 11.26
N PRO A 80 2.31 -14.12 11.35
CA PRO A 80 1.79 -12.80 11.03
C PRO A 80 2.22 -11.74 12.05
N ASP A 81 2.56 -12.17 13.27
CA ASP A 81 3.00 -11.33 14.38
C ASP A 81 4.47 -11.56 14.79
N GLY A 82 5.24 -12.27 13.95
CA GLY A 82 6.65 -12.53 14.17
C GLY A 82 7.55 -11.42 13.64
N GLU A 83 8.85 -11.55 13.89
CA GLU A 83 9.88 -10.73 13.24
C GLU A 83 9.84 -10.97 11.72
N PHE A 84 9.85 -9.89 10.94
CA PHE A 84 9.97 -9.92 9.50
C PHE A 84 11.42 -9.66 9.09
N LYS A 85 11.93 -10.46 8.13
CA LYS A 85 13.28 -10.29 7.59
C LYS A 85 13.22 -9.85 6.15
N THR A 86 13.91 -8.77 5.80
CA THR A 86 14.02 -8.30 4.42
C THR A 86 14.64 -9.38 3.52
N ILE A 87 14.01 -9.63 2.36
CA ILE A 87 14.46 -10.64 1.40
C ILE A 87 14.67 -10.08 0.00
N SER A 88 14.02 -8.97 -0.39
CA SER A 88 14.26 -8.30 -1.67
C SER A 88 13.76 -6.86 -1.70
N ASN A 89 14.18 -6.11 -2.70
CA ASN A 89 13.59 -4.83 -3.08
C ASN A 89 12.66 -5.00 -4.29
N VAL A 90 11.56 -4.25 -4.32
CA VAL A 90 10.57 -4.28 -5.43
C VAL A 90 11.06 -3.45 -6.61
N VAL A 91 11.80 -2.36 -6.34
CA VAL A 91 12.23 -1.41 -7.37
C VAL A 91 13.72 -1.56 -7.69
N HIS A 92 14.02 -2.00 -8.90
CA HIS A 92 15.31 -1.74 -9.57
C HIS A 92 15.26 -0.50 -10.48
N ASP A 93 14.07 0.00 -10.82
CA ASP A 93 13.83 1.07 -11.78
C ASP A 93 13.12 2.27 -11.13
N LYS A 94 13.75 3.44 -11.10
CA LYS A 94 13.14 4.69 -10.57
C LYS A 94 11.75 4.99 -11.12
N ASP A 95 11.44 4.46 -12.30
CA ASP A 95 10.15 4.62 -12.94
C ASP A 95 9.01 3.85 -12.24
N LEU A 96 9.33 2.91 -11.33
CA LEU A 96 8.39 2.20 -10.43
C LEU A 96 8.26 2.86 -9.05
N SER A 97 8.78 4.06 -8.84
CA SER A 97 8.60 4.83 -7.60
C SER A 97 7.12 4.89 -7.23
N SER A 98 6.78 4.42 -6.03
CA SER A 98 5.41 4.18 -5.60
C SER A 98 5.23 4.32 -4.09
N GLU A 99 3.99 4.53 -3.66
CA GLU A 99 3.61 4.64 -2.25
C GLU A 99 2.36 3.81 -1.92
N ASP A 100 2.18 3.53 -0.63
CA ASP A 100 0.99 2.91 -0.05
C ASP A 100 0.53 1.62 -0.73
N PRO A 101 1.31 0.53 -0.60
CA PRO A 101 0.96 -0.73 -1.22
C PRO A 101 -0.23 -1.39 -0.52
N SER A 102 -1.06 -2.08 -1.30
CA SER A 102 -2.05 -3.06 -0.84
C SER A 102 -1.82 -4.36 -1.57
N MET A 103 -1.18 -5.31 -0.89
CA MET A 103 -0.73 -6.59 -1.42
C MET A 103 -1.65 -7.75 -1.01
N TRP A 104 -1.87 -8.69 -1.93
CA TRP A 104 -2.57 -9.95 -1.67
C TRP A 104 -1.97 -11.09 -2.51
N TYR A 105 -2.29 -12.33 -2.15
CA TYR A 105 -1.98 -13.50 -2.97
C TYR A 105 -3.25 -14.05 -3.61
N ASP A 106 -3.26 -14.16 -4.93
CA ASP A 106 -4.35 -14.74 -5.70
C ASP A 106 -4.11 -16.23 -5.94
N LYS A 107 -4.92 -17.10 -5.31
CA LYS A 107 -4.75 -18.56 -5.40
C LYS A 107 -5.03 -19.13 -6.79
N LYS A 108 -5.93 -18.49 -7.55
CA LYS A 108 -6.34 -18.95 -8.89
C LYS A 108 -5.25 -18.63 -9.91
N ARG A 109 -4.69 -17.42 -9.84
CA ARG A 109 -3.61 -16.95 -10.71
C ARG A 109 -2.23 -17.42 -10.24
N LYS A 110 -2.13 -17.89 -9.00
CA LYS A 110 -0.91 -18.35 -8.32
C LYS A 110 0.18 -17.26 -8.25
N SER A 111 -0.24 -16.02 -8.04
CA SER A 111 0.65 -14.86 -8.01
C SER A 111 0.27 -13.91 -6.89
N PHE A 112 1.27 -13.22 -6.37
CA PHE A 112 1.10 -12.02 -5.58
C PHE A 112 0.74 -10.85 -6.49
N PHE A 113 -0.11 -9.98 -5.98
CA PHE A 113 -0.46 -8.71 -6.60
C PHE A 113 -0.36 -7.60 -5.57
N ALA A 114 -0.07 -6.39 -6.02
CA ALA A 114 -0.22 -5.21 -5.19
C ALA A 114 -0.76 -4.04 -6.02
N VAL A 115 -1.76 -3.36 -5.48
CA VAL A 115 -2.15 -2.02 -5.95
C VAL A 115 -1.36 -1.02 -5.13
N ALA A 116 -0.80 -0.02 -5.79
CA ALA A 116 -0.08 1.06 -5.13
C ALA A 116 -0.37 2.39 -5.81
N LYS A 117 -0.03 3.49 -5.14
CA LYS A 117 -0.04 4.83 -5.74
C LYS A 117 1.22 5.01 -6.58
N TYR A 118 1.04 5.34 -7.85
CA TYR A 118 2.13 5.58 -8.78
C TYR A 118 2.77 6.95 -8.52
N PHE A 119 4.02 6.97 -8.06
CA PHE A 119 4.73 8.18 -7.63
C PHE A 119 5.92 8.51 -8.53
N SER A 120 5.87 8.08 -9.79
CA SER A 120 6.88 8.36 -10.81
C SER A 120 6.38 9.38 -11.83
N LYS A 121 7.25 10.33 -12.19
CA LYS A 121 6.98 11.32 -13.26
C LYS A 121 7.31 10.81 -14.66
N SER A 122 7.85 9.59 -14.80
CA SER A 122 8.23 9.04 -16.10
C SER A 122 7.03 8.64 -16.96
N LEU A 123 5.88 8.36 -16.32
CA LEU A 123 4.66 7.86 -16.94
C LEU A 123 4.82 6.56 -17.75
N LYS A 124 5.92 5.83 -17.53
CA LYS A 124 6.25 4.59 -18.25
C LYS A 124 5.25 3.46 -18.00
N TYR A 125 4.76 3.35 -16.76
CA TYR A 125 3.88 2.24 -16.35
C TYR A 125 2.45 2.66 -16.06
N ALA A 126 2.21 3.96 -15.89
CA ALA A 126 0.88 4.50 -15.71
C ALA A 126 0.80 5.94 -16.28
N PRO A 127 -0.36 6.37 -16.79
CA PRO A 127 -0.47 7.59 -17.58
C PRO A 127 -0.53 8.88 -16.74
N GLU A 128 -0.68 8.77 -15.41
CA GLU A 128 -0.88 9.91 -14.53
C GLU A 128 -0.09 9.76 -13.22
N PHE A 129 0.58 10.83 -12.77
CA PHE A 129 1.20 10.87 -11.45
C PHE A 129 0.13 10.85 -10.34
N GLY A 130 0.28 9.94 -9.38
CA GLY A 130 -0.63 9.75 -8.27
C GLY A 130 -1.85 8.88 -8.58
N CYS A 131 -1.95 8.31 -9.78
CA CYS A 131 -2.96 7.30 -10.08
C CYS A 131 -2.65 5.96 -9.38
N LEU A 132 -3.61 5.04 -9.38
CA LEU A 132 -3.44 3.70 -8.84
C LEU A 132 -3.04 2.73 -9.95
N TYR A 133 -2.03 1.91 -9.67
CA TYR A 133 -1.49 0.94 -10.63
C TYR A 133 -1.22 -0.42 -9.97
N LEU A 134 -1.15 -1.47 -10.78
CA LEU A 134 -1.06 -2.87 -10.39
C LEU A 134 0.31 -3.46 -10.76
N ILE A 135 0.97 -4.03 -9.76
CA ILE A 135 2.18 -4.85 -9.93
C ILE A 135 1.90 -6.29 -9.49
N GLU A 136 2.68 -7.22 -10.02
CA GLU A 136 2.54 -8.64 -9.74
C GLU A 136 3.90 -9.33 -9.55
N SER A 137 3.87 -10.48 -8.87
CA SER A 137 5.02 -11.36 -8.67
C SER A 137 4.55 -12.81 -8.52
N THR A 138 5.22 -13.75 -9.18
CA THR A 138 4.90 -15.19 -9.06
C THR A 138 5.54 -15.83 -7.83
N ASN A 139 6.61 -15.24 -7.28
CA ASN A 139 7.38 -15.78 -6.15
C ASN A 139 7.40 -14.86 -4.91
N GLY A 140 6.81 -13.67 -5.03
CA GLY A 140 6.79 -12.64 -3.98
C GLY A 140 8.11 -11.89 -3.83
N ILE A 141 9.08 -12.11 -4.72
CA ILE A 141 10.43 -11.53 -4.68
C ILE A 141 10.66 -10.64 -5.89
N ASP A 142 10.38 -11.15 -7.09
CA ASP A 142 10.59 -10.47 -8.36
C ASP A 142 9.27 -9.81 -8.80
N TRP A 143 9.23 -8.48 -8.75
CA TRP A 143 8.02 -7.71 -9.03
C TRP A 143 8.11 -6.97 -10.35
N GLN A 144 6.98 -6.91 -11.05
CA GLN A 144 6.87 -6.25 -12.34
C GLN A 144 5.48 -5.61 -12.51
N PRO A 145 5.30 -4.64 -13.44
CA PRO A 145 3.98 -4.20 -13.84
C PRO A 145 3.13 -5.39 -14.31
N ALA A 146 1.89 -5.48 -13.82
CA ALA A 146 0.95 -6.48 -14.33
C ALA A 146 0.54 -6.14 -15.77
N LYS A 147 0.10 -7.14 -16.55
CA LYS A 147 -0.34 -6.96 -17.95
C LYS A 147 -1.33 -5.81 -18.14
N ASN A 148 -2.29 -5.67 -17.22
CA ASN A 148 -3.21 -4.53 -17.15
C ASN A 148 -2.82 -3.68 -15.94
N THR A 149 -1.90 -2.74 -16.15
CA THR A 149 -1.25 -2.02 -15.05
C THR A 149 -2.12 -0.91 -14.45
N LEU A 150 -2.92 -0.20 -15.24
CA LEU A 150 -3.75 0.90 -14.71
C LEU A 150 -4.95 0.35 -13.93
N VAL A 151 -5.08 0.75 -12.66
CA VAL A 151 -6.22 0.39 -11.78
C VAL A 151 -7.24 1.52 -11.74
N SER A 152 -6.80 2.74 -11.48
CA SER A 152 -7.67 3.92 -11.45
C SER A 152 -6.88 5.19 -11.70
N LEU A 153 -7.39 6.05 -12.57
CA LEU A 153 -6.98 7.46 -12.63
C LEU A 153 -7.43 8.19 -11.35
N LYS A 154 -6.97 9.43 -11.16
CA LYS A 154 -7.51 10.33 -10.13
C LYS A 154 -8.85 10.93 -10.58
N GLU A 155 -9.81 10.09 -10.91
CA GLU A 155 -11.11 10.46 -11.44
C GLU A 155 -12.18 9.47 -10.99
N LEU A 156 -13.32 9.98 -10.53
CA LEU A 156 -14.53 9.18 -10.30
C LEU A 156 -15.46 9.30 -11.50
N ASN A 157 -15.88 8.15 -12.02
CA ASN A 157 -16.81 8.03 -13.13
C ASN A 157 -18.16 7.51 -12.62
N PHE A 158 -19.21 8.33 -12.71
CA PHE A 158 -20.55 7.99 -12.26
C PHE A 158 -21.41 7.44 -13.39
N LYS A 159 -22.43 6.63 -13.06
CA LYS A 159 -23.32 5.97 -14.04
C LYS A 159 -24.08 6.95 -14.95
N ASN A 160 -24.33 8.16 -14.48
CA ASN A 160 -24.98 9.23 -15.24
C ASN A 160 -24.01 9.96 -16.20
N GLY A 161 -22.76 9.52 -16.30
CA GLY A 161 -21.72 10.15 -17.12
C GLY A 161 -20.99 11.30 -16.45
N THR A 162 -21.38 11.72 -15.23
CA THR A 162 -20.64 12.72 -14.47
C THR A 162 -19.25 12.20 -14.14
N LYS A 163 -18.25 13.08 -14.31
CA LYS A 163 -16.86 12.83 -13.96
C LYS A 163 -16.43 13.81 -12.90
N VAL A 164 -15.80 13.31 -11.84
CA VAL A 164 -15.23 14.14 -10.77
C VAL A 164 -13.74 13.88 -10.72
N LYS A 165 -12.94 14.87 -11.11
CA LYS A 165 -11.49 14.81 -10.99
C LYS A 165 -11.09 14.95 -9.51
N LEU A 166 -10.14 14.15 -9.08
CA LEU A 166 -9.60 14.16 -7.73
C LEU A 166 -8.26 14.87 -7.69
N GLU A 167 -8.02 15.62 -6.62
CA GLU A 167 -6.70 16.15 -6.33
C GLU A 167 -5.77 15.00 -5.92
N ASN A 168 -6.23 14.15 -4.99
CA ASN A 168 -5.51 12.95 -4.55
C ASN A 168 -6.42 11.72 -4.51
N LEU A 169 -5.78 10.57 -4.68
CA LEU A 169 -6.35 9.24 -4.47
C LEU A 169 -5.27 8.40 -3.76
N GLU A 170 -5.47 8.17 -2.47
CA GLU A 170 -4.44 7.74 -1.52
C GLU A 170 -4.78 6.42 -0.86
N ARG A 171 -3.75 5.69 -0.39
CA ARG A 171 -3.88 4.44 0.37
C ARG A 171 -4.91 3.47 -0.20
N PRO A 172 -4.67 2.91 -1.41
CA PRO A 172 -5.51 1.84 -1.91
C PRO A 172 -5.55 0.68 -0.91
N PHE A 173 -6.70 0.03 -0.79
CA PHE A 173 -6.88 -1.18 -0.01
C PHE A 173 -7.81 -2.14 -0.75
N VAL A 174 -7.30 -3.30 -1.12
CA VAL A 174 -8.05 -4.32 -1.85
C VAL A 174 -8.63 -5.31 -0.85
N TYR A 175 -9.97 -5.40 -0.83
CA TYR A 175 -10.67 -6.45 -0.11
C TYR A 175 -10.82 -7.69 -1.00
N THR A 176 -10.54 -8.86 -0.45
CA THR A 176 -10.51 -10.14 -1.19
C THR A 176 -11.38 -11.20 -0.53
N ASP A 177 -11.82 -12.19 -1.31
CA ASP A 177 -12.42 -13.42 -0.80
C ASP A 177 -11.35 -14.39 -0.25
N GLU A 178 -11.77 -15.54 0.29
CA GLU A 178 -10.88 -16.55 0.87
C GLU A 178 -9.91 -17.18 -0.16
N ASN A 179 -10.14 -16.97 -1.45
CA ASN A 179 -9.27 -17.40 -2.54
C ASN A 179 -8.35 -16.29 -3.05
N GLY A 180 -8.37 -15.13 -2.40
CA GLY A 180 -7.60 -13.96 -2.80
C GLY A 180 -8.13 -13.31 -4.08
N GLN A 181 -9.39 -13.53 -4.45
CA GLN A 181 -9.99 -12.78 -5.56
C GLN A 181 -10.46 -11.41 -5.05
N PRO A 182 -10.08 -10.32 -5.73
CA PRO A 182 -10.55 -8.98 -5.38
C PRO A 182 -12.08 -8.87 -5.46
N LEU A 183 -12.68 -8.32 -4.41
CA LEU A 183 -14.12 -8.04 -4.29
C LEU A 183 -14.42 -6.55 -4.29
N ALA A 184 -13.53 -5.74 -3.70
CA ALA A 184 -13.66 -4.29 -3.69
C ALA A 184 -12.30 -3.61 -3.56
N LEU A 185 -12.20 -2.39 -4.09
CA LEU A 185 -11.10 -1.46 -3.86
C LEU A 185 -11.61 -0.29 -3.01
N PHE A 186 -10.89 0.03 -1.95
CA PHE A 186 -11.08 1.24 -1.16
C PHE A 186 -9.90 2.18 -1.36
N ALA A 187 -10.14 3.49 -1.30
CA ALA A 187 -9.10 4.51 -1.28
C ALA A 187 -9.63 5.80 -0.64
N ALA A 188 -8.75 6.64 -0.12
CA ALA A 188 -9.11 7.99 0.32
C ALA A 188 -8.97 8.97 -0.84
N GLY A 189 -10.02 9.73 -1.13
CA GLY A 189 -10.03 10.75 -2.17
C GLY A 189 -10.30 12.14 -1.61
N ASN A 190 -9.87 13.15 -2.35
CA ASN A 190 -10.32 14.53 -2.17
C ASN A 190 -10.36 15.26 -3.51
N ILE A 191 -11.21 16.29 -3.60
CA ILE A 191 -11.35 17.10 -4.82
C ILE A 191 -10.50 18.37 -4.78
N VAL A 192 -10.07 18.79 -3.58
CA VAL A 192 -9.17 19.92 -3.31
C VAL A 192 -8.28 19.56 -2.13
N PHE A 193 -7.05 20.07 -2.09
CA PHE A 193 -6.15 19.88 -0.94
C PHE A 193 -6.82 20.24 0.39
N PRO A 194 -6.80 19.37 1.41
CA PRO A 194 -7.58 19.59 2.63
C PRO A 194 -7.03 20.76 3.45
N THR A 195 -5.74 21.04 3.32
CA THR A 195 -5.04 22.14 4.00
C THR A 195 -5.04 23.43 3.19
N LYS A 196 -5.82 23.51 2.10
CA LYS A 196 -5.93 24.74 1.32
C LYS A 196 -6.76 25.74 2.12
N GLY A 197 -6.14 26.83 2.57
CA GLY A 197 -6.82 27.85 3.38
C GLY A 197 -6.53 27.71 4.87
N ASN A 198 -7.57 27.73 5.70
CA ASN A 198 -7.41 27.64 7.15
C ASN A 198 -7.31 26.18 7.61
N VAL A 199 -6.13 25.77 8.08
CA VAL A 199 -5.87 24.39 8.53
C VAL A 199 -6.59 24.02 9.83
N ASP A 200 -6.99 25.01 10.63
CA ASP A 200 -7.73 24.79 11.88
C ASP A 200 -9.24 24.65 11.63
N HIS A 201 -9.71 25.10 10.47
CA HIS A 201 -11.13 25.07 10.06
C HIS A 201 -11.23 24.71 8.57
N VAL A 202 -11.13 23.41 8.29
CA VAL A 202 -11.23 22.87 6.93
C VAL A 202 -12.67 23.02 6.43
N ASP A 203 -12.85 23.66 5.28
CA ASP A 203 -14.15 23.75 4.60
C ASP A 203 -14.64 22.35 4.24
N ASP A 204 -15.93 22.07 4.39
CA ASP A 204 -16.50 20.75 4.10
C ASP A 204 -16.23 20.30 2.66
N TYR A 205 -16.11 21.24 1.72
CA TYR A 205 -15.74 20.99 0.33
C TYR A 205 -14.29 20.49 0.17
N TYR A 206 -13.42 20.74 1.15
CA TYR A 206 -12.01 20.31 1.17
C TYR A 206 -11.82 18.99 1.94
N ASN A 207 -12.90 18.41 2.48
CA ASN A 207 -12.83 17.15 3.21
C ASN A 207 -12.33 16.01 2.32
N THR A 208 -11.69 15.04 2.98
CA THR A 208 -11.39 13.74 2.41
C THR A 208 -12.60 12.82 2.55
N PHE A 209 -12.76 11.90 1.62
CA PHE A 209 -13.82 10.90 1.63
C PHE A 209 -13.26 9.54 1.25
N ILE A 210 -13.97 8.47 1.65
CA ILE A 210 -13.62 7.11 1.22
C ILE A 210 -14.34 6.80 -0.08
N VAL A 211 -13.57 6.40 -1.08
CA VAL A 211 -14.05 5.85 -2.34
C VAL A 211 -14.08 4.34 -2.21
N SER A 212 -15.17 3.71 -2.67
CA SER A 212 -15.30 2.26 -2.75
C SER A 212 -15.76 1.84 -4.14
N PHE A 213 -15.01 0.94 -4.77
CA PHE A 213 -15.35 0.35 -6.06
C PHE A 213 -15.60 -1.15 -5.87
N PRO A 214 -16.84 -1.64 -5.99
CA PRO A 214 -17.10 -3.06 -6.05
C PRO A 214 -16.52 -3.64 -7.35
N ILE A 215 -15.79 -4.75 -7.24
CA ILE A 215 -15.23 -5.47 -8.38
C ILE A 215 -16.26 -6.52 -8.77
N ILE A 216 -17.09 -6.18 -9.75
CA ILE A 216 -18.15 -7.06 -10.24
C ILE A 216 -17.49 -8.18 -11.06
N LYS A 217 -17.77 -9.43 -10.68
CA LYS A 217 -17.31 -10.64 -11.38
C LYS A 217 -18.04 -10.85 -12.70
#